data_AF-A0AAV5GZ27-F1
#
_entry.id   AF-A0AAV5GZ27-F1
#
_cell.length_a   1.000
_cell.length_b   1.000
_cell.length_c   1.000
_cell.angle_alpha   90.00
_cell.angle_beta   90.00
_cell.angle_gamma   90.00
#
_symmetry.space_group_name_H-M   'P 1'
#
loop_
_entity.id
_entity.type
_entity.pdbx_description
1 polymer ?
#
loop_
_entity_poly.entity_id
_entity_poly.type
_entity_poly.pdbx_seq_one_letter_code
_entity_poly.pdbx_strand_id
1 'polypeptide(L)'
;MSNSTYRYKLLKKVIDLSEGSEWDSAVKEWEIDGVEEDEDCSATCVCGKENLRYLFTIQNSKNENTLSPIGSSCIKKFGRSDLSEETGVLEKLFQLYHAIENGEFITLSPDFFSRKLLAYLYEEDVFQPSRFNHYDGENDYDFLLKMFNKRDKTSITQLQQKKINAIIMTSIRPYLEAVVQNRIRKGNGQPGKAAGKVDTRMRYAEREGK
;
A
#
# COMPACT_ATOMS: atom_id res chain seq x y z
N MET A 1 -14.19 -23.48 17.85
CA MET A 1 -13.57 -22.88 19.07
C MET A 1 -12.25 -22.13 18.82
N SER A 2 -11.87 -21.80 17.57
CA SER A 2 -10.56 -21.18 17.25
C SER A 2 -10.53 -19.64 17.25
N ASN A 3 -11.69 -18.98 17.09
CA ASN A 3 -11.75 -17.51 16.90
C ASN A 3 -11.40 -16.72 18.20
N SER A 4 -11.58 -17.35 19.37
CA SER A 4 -11.31 -16.73 20.67
C SER A 4 -9.80 -16.59 20.95
N THR A 5 -9.00 -17.62 20.63
CA THR A 5 -7.56 -17.64 20.96
C THR A 5 -6.74 -16.63 20.17
N TYR A 6 -6.95 -16.54 18.84
CA TYR A 6 -6.22 -15.57 18.02
C TYR A 6 -6.61 -14.13 18.35
N ARG A 7 -7.90 -13.88 18.62
CA ARG A 7 -8.37 -12.55 19.06
C ARG A 7 -7.75 -12.16 20.40
N TYR A 8 -7.72 -13.07 21.37
CA TYR A 8 -7.10 -12.82 22.67
C TYR A 8 -5.60 -12.53 22.54
N LYS A 9 -4.86 -13.33 21.76
CA LYS A 9 -3.43 -13.11 21.52
C LYS A 9 -3.15 -11.77 20.86
N LEU A 10 -3.98 -11.37 19.88
CA LEU A 10 -3.88 -10.04 19.26
C LEU A 10 -4.15 -8.93 20.28
N LEU A 11 -5.27 -9.02 21.00
CA LEU A 11 -5.65 -8.02 22.01
C LEU A 11 -4.55 -7.83 23.03
N LYS A 12 -4.07 -8.93 23.62
CA LYS A 12 -3.01 -8.91 24.61
C LYS A 12 -1.75 -8.22 24.07
N LYS A 13 -1.27 -8.61 22.89
CA LYS A 13 -0.07 -8.00 22.29
C LYS A 13 -0.22 -6.51 22.01
N VAL A 14 -1.40 -6.06 21.57
CA VAL A 14 -1.67 -4.64 21.33
C VAL A 14 -1.64 -3.87 22.64
N ILE A 15 -2.35 -4.34 23.68
CA ILE A 15 -2.37 -3.69 25.00
C ILE A 15 -0.97 -3.66 25.63
N ASP A 16 -0.27 -4.80 25.63
CA ASP A 16 1.06 -4.93 26.26
C ASP A 16 2.11 -3.97 25.65
N LEU A 17 1.90 -3.50 24.41
CA LEU A 17 2.81 -2.60 23.69
C LEU A 17 2.25 -1.19 23.48
N SER A 18 1.06 -0.89 23.99
CA SER A 18 0.44 0.43 23.92
C SER A 18 0.62 1.20 25.22
N GLU A 19 0.48 2.52 25.17
CA GLU A 19 0.35 3.35 26.37
C GLU A 19 -1.06 3.20 26.98
N GLY A 20 -2.07 3.01 26.14
CA GLY A 20 -3.44 2.73 26.56
C GLY A 20 -3.61 1.30 27.11
N SER A 21 -4.29 1.17 28.25
CA SER A 21 -4.61 -0.11 28.89
C SER A 21 -5.94 -0.74 28.44
N GLU A 22 -6.73 0.00 27.65
CA GLU A 22 -8.01 -0.45 27.10
C GLU A 22 -7.97 -0.53 25.57
N TRP A 23 -8.64 -1.53 24.99
CA TRP A 23 -8.58 -1.81 23.55
C TRP A 23 -8.90 -0.58 22.68
N ASP A 24 -10.00 0.11 22.98
CA ASP A 24 -10.47 1.25 22.18
C ASP A 24 -9.53 2.44 22.21
N SER A 25 -8.72 2.57 23.27
CA SER A 25 -7.68 3.60 23.39
C SER A 25 -6.38 3.17 22.71
N ALA A 26 -5.97 1.92 22.94
CA ALA A 26 -4.72 1.35 22.45
C ALA A 26 -4.67 1.29 20.92
N VAL A 27 -5.75 0.87 20.25
CA VAL A 27 -5.76 0.74 18.77
C VAL A 27 -5.57 2.06 18.02
N LYS A 28 -5.83 3.19 18.67
CA LYS A 28 -5.68 4.54 18.08
C LYS A 28 -4.23 4.99 17.99
N GLU A 29 -3.31 4.26 18.61
CA GLU A 29 -1.91 4.66 18.71
C GLU A 29 -1.07 4.15 17.53
N TRP A 30 -1.59 3.19 16.76
CA TRP A 30 -0.84 2.42 15.78
C TRP A 30 -1.02 2.93 14.35
N GLU A 31 0.09 3.11 13.64
CA GLU A 31 0.13 3.48 12.22
C GLU A 31 0.84 2.41 11.39
N ILE A 32 0.53 2.32 10.09
CA ILE A 32 1.29 1.45 9.19
C ILE A 32 2.69 2.03 9.00
N ASP A 33 3.71 1.20 9.24
CA ASP A 33 5.11 1.58 9.07
C ASP A 33 5.71 0.95 7.79
N GLY A 34 5.24 -0.24 7.42
CA GLY A 34 5.69 -0.92 6.21
C GLY A 34 4.94 -2.20 5.90
N VAL A 35 5.21 -2.74 4.73
CA VAL A 35 4.65 -4.01 4.26
C VAL A 35 5.68 -4.75 3.42
N GLU A 36 5.70 -6.07 3.61
CA GLU A 36 6.41 -7.00 2.74
C GLU A 36 5.46 -8.10 2.29
N GLU A 37 5.79 -8.75 1.19
CA GLU A 37 5.09 -9.94 0.72
C GLU A 37 5.97 -11.17 0.94
N ASP A 38 5.41 -12.20 1.57
CA ASP A 38 6.01 -13.52 1.72
C ASP A 38 5.38 -14.47 0.71
N GLU A 39 6.10 -14.74 -0.38
CA GLU A 39 5.51 -15.52 -1.46
C GLU A 39 5.17 -16.95 -1.05
N ASP A 40 5.99 -17.52 -0.18
CA ASP A 40 5.86 -18.89 0.31
C ASP A 40 4.80 -19.01 1.41
N CYS A 41 4.25 -17.88 1.88
CA CYS A 41 3.32 -17.81 3.00
C CYS A 41 3.87 -18.53 4.25
N SER A 42 5.18 -18.47 4.46
CA SER A 42 5.84 -19.16 5.58
C SER A 42 5.65 -18.46 6.93
N ALA A 43 5.31 -17.16 6.90
CA ALA A 43 5.23 -16.33 8.08
C ALA A 43 3.97 -16.58 8.92
N THR A 44 4.12 -16.32 10.22
CA THR A 44 3.04 -16.40 11.22
C THR A 44 2.75 -15.02 11.78
N CYS A 45 1.49 -14.60 11.69
CA CYS A 45 1.02 -13.33 12.23
C CYS A 45 1.26 -13.22 13.75
N VAL A 46 1.38 -12.01 14.29
CA VAL A 46 1.49 -11.76 15.73
C VAL A 46 0.40 -12.44 16.57
N CYS A 47 -0.80 -12.65 16.02
CA CYS A 47 -1.88 -13.35 16.71
C CYS A 47 -1.67 -14.87 16.78
N GLY A 48 -0.73 -15.42 16.02
CA GLY A 48 -0.41 -16.84 15.89
C GLY A 48 -1.03 -17.54 14.68
N LYS A 49 -1.68 -16.81 13.76
CA LYS A 49 -2.22 -17.39 12.52
C LYS A 49 -1.11 -17.54 11.48
N GLU A 50 -0.92 -18.76 10.99
CA GLU A 50 0.04 -19.16 9.95
C GLU A 50 -0.45 -18.78 8.53
N ASN A 51 0.39 -19.02 7.52
CA ASN A 51 0.11 -18.81 6.10
C ASN A 51 -0.16 -17.35 5.73
N LEU A 52 0.66 -16.43 6.25
CA LEU A 52 0.50 -15.01 5.99
C LEU A 52 1.25 -14.58 4.72
N ARG A 53 0.51 -14.08 3.72
CA ARG A 53 1.07 -13.52 2.47
C ARG A 53 1.60 -12.09 2.64
N TYR A 54 0.79 -11.18 3.22
CA TYR A 54 1.19 -9.78 3.42
C TYR A 54 1.59 -9.52 4.86
N LEU A 55 2.85 -9.17 5.05
CA LEU A 55 3.52 -8.98 6.33
C LEU A 55 3.58 -7.47 6.63
N PHE A 56 2.56 -6.95 7.31
CA PHE A 56 2.60 -5.56 7.74
C PHE A 56 3.45 -5.42 9.00
N THR A 57 4.13 -4.28 9.10
CA THR A 57 4.70 -3.74 10.33
C THR A 57 3.89 -2.51 10.69
N ILE A 58 3.39 -2.46 11.92
CA ILE A 58 2.73 -1.27 12.46
C ILE A 58 3.54 -0.75 13.64
N GLN A 59 3.59 0.57 13.80
CA GLN A 59 4.33 1.26 14.86
C GLN A 59 3.39 2.09 15.71
N ASN A 60 3.58 2.03 17.02
CA ASN A 60 2.91 2.89 17.97
C ASN A 60 3.54 4.28 17.93
N SER A 61 2.73 5.29 17.61
CA SER A 61 3.14 6.70 17.48
C SER A 61 3.50 7.39 18.80
N LYS A 62 3.15 6.81 19.95
CA LYS A 62 3.41 7.40 21.28
C LYS A 62 4.68 6.87 21.93
N ASN A 63 5.04 5.62 21.68
CA ASN A 63 6.16 4.95 22.36
C ASN A 63 7.09 4.16 21.42
N GLU A 64 6.88 4.28 20.12
CA GLU A 64 7.72 3.68 19.05
C GLU A 64 7.73 2.14 19.00
N ASN A 65 6.97 1.46 19.86
CA ASN A 65 6.85 -0.01 19.84
C ASN A 65 6.29 -0.49 18.49
N THR A 66 6.72 -1.67 18.05
CA THR A 66 6.29 -2.24 16.76
C THR A 66 5.60 -3.59 16.93
N LEU A 67 4.66 -3.87 16.02
CA LEU A 67 4.02 -5.18 15.85
C LEU A 67 4.31 -5.67 14.43
N SER A 68 5.07 -6.77 14.32
CA SER A 68 5.40 -7.41 13.05
C SER A 68 5.69 -8.91 13.23
N PRO A 69 5.37 -9.77 12.24
CA PRO A 69 4.49 -9.48 11.11
C PRO A 69 3.03 -9.52 11.57
N ILE A 70 2.23 -8.51 11.22
CA ILE A 70 0.79 -8.52 11.44
C ILE A 70 0.06 -8.62 10.10
N GLY A 71 -0.96 -9.48 10.02
CA GLY A 71 -1.77 -9.60 8.81
C GLY A 71 -2.85 -8.54 8.71
N SER A 72 -3.23 -8.14 7.50
CA SER A 72 -4.30 -7.17 7.25
C SER A 72 -5.63 -7.54 7.92
N SER A 73 -5.98 -8.83 7.96
CA SER A 73 -7.17 -9.30 8.69
C SER A 73 -7.12 -9.05 10.21
N CYS A 74 -5.92 -8.93 10.80
CA CYS A 74 -5.76 -8.53 12.20
C CYS A 74 -5.81 -7.01 12.35
N ILE A 75 -5.21 -6.25 11.44
CA ILE A 75 -5.31 -4.79 11.40
C ILE A 75 -6.78 -4.35 11.26
N LYS A 76 -7.56 -4.99 10.37
CA LYS A 76 -9.00 -4.72 10.20
C LYS A 76 -9.81 -4.88 11.49
N LYS A 77 -9.34 -5.68 12.46
CA LYS A 77 -10.01 -5.84 13.76
C LYS A 77 -9.85 -4.62 14.67
N PHE A 78 -8.96 -3.69 14.35
CA PHE A 78 -8.79 -2.44 15.08
C PHE A 78 -10.00 -1.53 14.90
N GLY A 79 -10.86 -1.79 13.91
CA GLY A 79 -12.04 -0.96 13.63
C GLY A 79 -11.70 0.41 13.04
N ARG A 80 -10.44 0.61 12.66
CA ARG A 80 -9.89 1.82 12.04
C ARG A 80 -10.01 1.74 10.52
N SER A 81 -10.86 2.59 9.95
CA SER A 81 -11.12 2.60 8.51
C SER A 81 -9.91 3.04 7.70
N ASP A 82 -9.18 4.03 8.20
CA ASP A 82 -7.93 4.52 7.63
C ASP A 82 -6.87 3.41 7.49
N LEU A 83 -6.58 2.65 8.56
CA LEU A 83 -5.64 1.52 8.48
C LEU A 83 -6.14 0.39 7.57
N SER A 84 -7.44 0.13 7.59
CA SER A 84 -8.06 -0.90 6.74
C SER A 84 -7.98 -0.54 5.26
N GLU A 85 -8.02 0.75 4.94
CA GLU A 85 -7.92 1.26 3.58
C GLU A 85 -6.47 1.30 3.10
N GLU A 86 -5.55 1.77 3.95
CA GLU A 86 -4.12 1.79 3.65
C GLU A 86 -3.58 0.38 3.39
N THR A 87 -3.92 -0.58 4.26
CA THR A 87 -3.57 -1.99 4.02
C THR A 87 -4.13 -2.50 2.69
N GLY A 88 -5.36 -2.12 2.33
CA GLY A 88 -5.98 -2.47 1.05
C GLY A 88 -5.27 -1.86 -0.16
N VAL A 89 -4.80 -0.61 -0.07
CA VAL A 89 -4.01 0.05 -1.13
C VAL A 89 -2.68 -0.67 -1.31
N LEU A 90 -2.00 -0.96 -0.21
CA LEU A 90 -0.70 -1.62 -0.22
C LEU A 90 -0.79 -3.05 -0.79
N GLU A 91 -1.81 -3.83 -0.41
CA GLU A 91 -2.07 -5.15 -1.04
C GLU A 91 -2.34 -5.02 -2.54
N LYS A 92 -3.08 -3.98 -2.96
CA LYS A 92 -3.39 -3.73 -4.37
C LYS A 92 -2.13 -3.41 -5.19
N LEU A 93 -1.11 -2.78 -4.60
CA LEU A 93 0.18 -2.55 -5.26
C LEU A 93 0.89 -3.85 -5.62
N PHE A 94 0.94 -4.81 -4.70
CA PHE A 94 1.54 -6.13 -4.96
C PHE A 94 0.75 -6.88 -6.04
N GLN A 95 -0.59 -6.86 -5.96
CA GLN A 95 -1.44 -7.47 -6.99
C GLN A 95 -1.19 -6.86 -8.38
N LEU A 96 -1.07 -5.53 -8.45
CA LEU A 96 -0.77 -4.83 -9.70
C LEU A 96 0.64 -5.17 -10.23
N TYR A 97 1.62 -5.25 -9.34
CA TYR A 97 2.98 -5.68 -9.69
C TYR A 97 2.98 -7.09 -10.29
N HIS A 98 2.35 -8.07 -9.62
CA HIS A 98 2.28 -9.44 -10.12
C HIS A 98 1.56 -9.56 -11.46
N ALA A 99 0.47 -8.81 -11.65
CA ALA A 99 -0.23 -8.79 -12.93
C ALA A 99 0.68 -8.29 -14.07
N ILE A 100 1.50 -7.26 -13.82
CA ILE A 100 2.49 -6.76 -14.79
C ILE A 100 3.56 -7.82 -15.08
N GLU A 101 4.11 -8.46 -14.04
CA GLU A 101 5.15 -9.50 -14.17
C GLU A 101 4.64 -10.73 -14.92
N ASN A 102 3.38 -11.09 -14.72
CA ASN A 102 2.72 -12.20 -15.42
C ASN A 102 2.35 -11.85 -16.88
N GLY A 103 2.66 -10.64 -17.34
CA GLY A 103 2.34 -10.19 -18.70
C GLY A 103 0.84 -9.96 -18.93
N GLU A 104 0.05 -9.76 -17.87
CA GLU A 104 -1.36 -9.45 -18.00
C GLU A 104 -1.56 -8.10 -18.68
N PHE A 105 -2.64 -7.99 -19.44
CA PHE A 105 -3.00 -6.72 -20.06
C PHE A 105 -3.64 -5.79 -19.02
N ILE A 106 -2.82 -4.91 -18.45
CA ILE A 106 -3.25 -3.97 -17.42
C ILE A 106 -4.16 -2.89 -18.01
N THR A 107 -5.37 -2.79 -17.44
CA THR A 107 -6.35 -1.76 -17.80
C THR A 107 -6.66 -0.87 -16.61
N LEU A 108 -7.08 0.37 -16.88
CA LEU A 108 -7.56 1.30 -15.85
C LEU A 108 -8.97 0.90 -15.37
N SER A 109 -9.07 -0.25 -14.71
CA SER A 109 -10.30 -0.88 -14.22
C SER A 109 -10.25 -1.12 -12.70
N PRO A 110 -11.39 -1.40 -12.04
CA PRO A 110 -11.44 -1.79 -10.64
C PRO A 110 -10.64 -3.07 -10.28
N ASP A 111 -10.35 -3.91 -11.28
CA ASP A 111 -9.58 -5.14 -11.08
C ASP A 111 -8.14 -4.82 -10.70
N PHE A 112 -7.58 -3.75 -11.27
CA PHE A 112 -6.19 -3.34 -11.07
C PHE A 112 -6.05 -2.05 -10.24
N PHE A 113 -6.99 -1.12 -10.38
CA PHE A 113 -6.90 0.22 -9.80
C PHE A 113 -8.05 0.53 -8.85
N SER A 114 -7.79 1.46 -7.93
CA SER A 114 -8.80 2.13 -7.12
C SER A 114 -8.47 3.62 -7.05
N ARG A 115 -9.43 4.45 -6.66
CA ARG A 115 -9.17 5.90 -6.44
C ARG A 115 -8.06 6.13 -5.43
N LYS A 116 -8.03 5.33 -4.35
CA LYS A 116 -7.04 5.43 -3.29
C LYS A 116 -5.67 4.97 -3.76
N LEU A 117 -5.60 3.94 -4.60
CA LEU A 117 -4.35 3.53 -5.22
C LEU A 117 -3.81 4.62 -6.17
N LEU A 118 -4.67 5.26 -6.97
CA LEU A 118 -4.25 6.37 -7.82
C LEU A 118 -3.74 7.57 -6.99
N ALA A 119 -4.41 7.87 -5.87
CA ALA A 119 -3.98 8.93 -4.96
C ALA A 119 -2.63 8.59 -4.31
N TYR A 120 -2.46 7.36 -3.82
CA TYR A 120 -1.20 6.87 -3.28
C TYR A 120 -0.05 6.98 -4.30
N LEU A 121 -0.27 6.58 -5.56
CA LEU A 121 0.75 6.71 -6.61
C LEU A 121 1.12 8.19 -6.87
N TYR A 122 0.17 9.11 -6.77
CA TYR A 122 0.45 10.54 -6.89
C TYR A 122 1.25 11.06 -5.69
N GLU A 123 0.85 10.70 -4.46
CA GLU A 123 1.55 11.07 -3.22
C GLU A 123 3.00 10.57 -3.18
N GLU A 124 3.26 9.40 -3.79
CA GLU A 124 4.59 8.82 -3.94
C GLU A 124 5.37 9.39 -5.16
N ASP A 125 4.91 10.50 -5.74
CA ASP A 125 5.54 11.21 -6.86
C ASP A 125 5.75 10.32 -8.11
N VAL A 126 4.87 9.33 -8.35
CA VAL A 126 5.01 8.42 -9.50
C VAL A 126 4.81 9.16 -10.82
N PHE A 127 3.97 10.18 -10.84
CA PHE A 127 3.66 10.98 -12.03
C PHE A 127 4.64 12.15 -12.18
N GLN A 128 5.84 11.87 -12.69
CA GLN A 128 6.89 12.90 -12.79
C GLN A 128 6.55 14.02 -13.79
N PRO A 129 6.94 15.28 -13.52
CA PRO A 129 6.83 16.40 -14.45
C PRO A 129 7.45 16.12 -15.83
N SER A 130 6.70 16.37 -16.89
CA SER A 130 7.15 16.20 -18.27
C SER A 130 6.40 17.12 -19.23
N ARG A 131 6.93 17.30 -20.45
CA ARG A 131 6.22 18.07 -21.49
C ARG A 131 4.82 17.52 -21.81
N PHE A 132 4.54 16.25 -21.51
CA PHE A 132 3.27 15.58 -21.83
C PHE A 132 2.18 15.80 -20.77
N ASN A 133 2.56 16.29 -19.60
CA ASN A 133 1.68 16.70 -18.51
C ASN A 133 1.87 18.16 -18.11
N HIS A 134 2.41 18.97 -19.03
CA HIS A 134 2.70 20.39 -18.81
C HIS A 134 3.62 20.67 -17.62
N TYR A 135 4.56 19.75 -17.38
CA TYR A 135 5.52 19.81 -16.28
C TYR A 135 4.87 19.80 -14.90
N ASP A 136 3.72 19.12 -14.80
CA ASP A 136 2.98 18.96 -13.55
C ASP A 136 2.37 17.55 -13.50
N GLY A 137 2.83 16.77 -12.52
CA GLY A 137 2.39 15.40 -12.28
C GLY A 137 0.91 15.26 -11.95
N GLU A 138 0.33 16.29 -11.32
CA GLU A 138 -1.09 16.31 -10.94
C GLU A 138 -1.97 16.18 -12.19
N ASN A 139 -1.55 16.74 -13.33
CA ASN A 139 -2.28 16.61 -14.59
C ASN A 139 -2.44 15.16 -15.07
N ASP A 140 -1.46 14.28 -14.78
CA ASP A 140 -1.58 12.85 -15.12
C ASP A 140 -2.42 12.09 -14.08
N TYR A 141 -2.28 12.43 -12.80
CA TYR A 141 -3.15 11.91 -11.74
C TYR A 141 -4.63 12.23 -12.00
N ASP A 142 -4.96 13.50 -12.22
CA ASP A 142 -6.31 13.99 -12.51
C ASP A 142 -6.88 13.36 -13.77
N PHE A 143 -6.04 13.24 -14.81
CA PHE A 143 -6.43 12.56 -16.04
C PHE A 143 -6.81 11.11 -15.78
N LEU A 144 -5.97 10.33 -15.09
CA LEU A 144 -6.25 8.94 -14.76
C LEU A 144 -7.49 8.83 -13.86
N LEU A 145 -7.61 9.66 -12.84
CA LEU A 145 -8.76 9.66 -11.94
C LEU A 145 -10.06 9.94 -12.70
N LYS A 146 -10.05 10.92 -13.61
CA LYS A 146 -11.18 11.23 -14.49
C LYS A 146 -11.54 10.06 -15.39
N MET A 147 -10.56 9.39 -16.02
CA MET A 147 -10.81 8.23 -16.88
C MET A 147 -11.32 7.02 -16.08
N PHE A 148 -10.76 6.79 -14.88
CA PHE A 148 -11.21 5.75 -13.96
C PHE A 148 -12.66 5.97 -13.52
N ASN A 149 -13.06 7.22 -13.28
CA ASN A 149 -14.40 7.59 -12.83
C ASN A 149 -15.47 7.62 -13.93
N LYS A 150 -15.10 7.57 -15.21
CA LYS A 150 -16.09 7.45 -16.30
C LYS A 150 -16.93 6.19 -16.11
N ARG A 151 -18.25 6.37 -16.01
CA ARG A 151 -19.24 5.28 -15.96
C ARG A 151 -19.28 4.53 -17.28
N ASP A 152 -19.38 5.27 -18.38
CA ASP A 152 -19.30 4.72 -19.73
C ASP A 152 -17.85 4.70 -20.22
N LYS A 153 -17.25 3.51 -20.23
CA LYS A 153 -15.88 3.28 -20.71
C LYS A 153 -15.75 3.40 -22.23
N THR A 154 -16.84 3.28 -22.99
CA THR A 154 -16.81 3.45 -24.46
C THR A 154 -16.59 4.91 -24.86
N SER A 155 -16.87 5.85 -23.95
CA SER A 155 -16.58 7.28 -24.13
C SER A 155 -15.09 7.65 -24.03
N ILE A 156 -14.20 6.70 -23.71
CA ILE A 156 -12.75 6.92 -23.68
C ILE A 156 -12.23 6.83 -25.12
N THR A 157 -11.66 7.93 -25.62
CA THR A 157 -11.16 7.98 -27.00
C THR A 157 -9.88 7.16 -27.16
N GLN A 158 -9.54 6.78 -28.39
CA GLN A 158 -8.27 6.06 -28.66
C GLN A 158 -7.04 6.85 -28.19
N LEU A 159 -7.05 8.18 -28.32
CA LEU A 159 -5.95 9.03 -27.83
C LEU A 159 -5.86 9.01 -26.29
N GLN A 160 -7.00 9.05 -25.61
CA GLN A 160 -7.03 8.92 -24.15
C GLN A 160 -6.55 7.54 -23.71
N GLN A 161 -6.96 6.47 -24.40
CA GLN A 161 -6.49 5.12 -24.11
C GLN A 161 -4.97 4.99 -24.31
N LYS A 162 -4.42 5.58 -25.38
CA LYS A 162 -2.97 5.64 -25.58
C LYS A 162 -2.27 6.38 -24.45
N LYS A 163 -2.83 7.49 -23.96
CA LYS A 163 -2.29 8.22 -22.80
C LYS A 163 -2.34 7.39 -21.52
N ILE A 164 -3.45 6.70 -21.24
CA ILE A 164 -3.58 5.77 -20.09
C ILE A 164 -2.47 4.72 -20.14
N ASN A 165 -2.33 4.03 -21.28
CA ASN A 165 -1.33 2.98 -21.45
C ASN A 165 0.09 3.53 -21.31
N ALA A 166 0.37 4.72 -21.85
CA ALA A 166 1.66 5.37 -21.72
C ALA A 166 2.00 5.61 -20.24
N ILE A 167 1.11 6.23 -19.45
CA ILE A 167 1.36 6.50 -18.02
C ILE A 167 1.58 5.19 -17.24
N ILE A 168 0.78 4.16 -17.50
CA ILE A 168 0.96 2.85 -16.85
C ILE A 168 2.37 2.30 -17.13
N MET A 169 2.80 2.35 -18.40
CA MET A 169 4.07 1.77 -18.81
C MET A 169 5.30 2.59 -18.46
N THR A 170 5.21 3.93 -18.48
CA THR A 170 6.36 4.82 -18.30
C THR A 170 6.51 5.36 -16.89
N SER A 171 5.44 5.34 -16.09
CA SER A 171 5.44 5.90 -14.73
C SER A 171 5.15 4.81 -13.70
N ILE A 172 4.01 4.12 -13.82
CA ILE A 172 3.55 3.19 -12.78
C ILE A 172 4.39 1.91 -12.76
N ARG A 173 4.64 1.29 -13.91
CA ARG A 173 5.43 0.05 -14.00
C ARG A 173 6.86 0.22 -13.44
N PRO A 174 7.65 1.24 -13.84
CA PRO A 174 8.99 1.45 -13.26
C PRO A 174 8.97 1.65 -11.74
N TYR A 175 7.96 2.36 -11.21
CA TYR A 175 7.80 2.51 -9.76
C TYR A 175 7.57 1.17 -9.08
N LEU A 176 6.67 0.34 -9.61
CA LEU A 176 6.37 -0.98 -9.05
C LEU A 176 7.60 -1.90 -9.08
N GLU A 177 8.34 -1.93 -10.20
CA GLU A 177 9.59 -2.68 -10.32
C GLU A 177 10.64 -2.19 -9.31
N ALA A 178 10.79 -0.88 -9.11
CA ALA A 178 11.78 -0.34 -8.18
C ALA A 178 11.40 -0.52 -6.69
N VAL A 179 10.12 -0.35 -6.35
CA VAL A 179 9.68 -0.27 -4.94
C VAL A 179 9.09 -1.59 -4.46
N VAL A 180 8.21 -2.21 -5.24
CA VAL A 180 7.48 -3.42 -4.82
C VAL A 180 8.39 -4.63 -4.85
N GLN A 181 9.22 -4.78 -5.89
CA GLN A 181 10.15 -5.92 -6.01
C GLN A 181 11.08 -6.05 -4.79
N ASN A 182 11.55 -4.94 -4.23
CA ASN A 182 12.43 -4.94 -3.06
C ASN A 182 11.72 -5.34 -1.75
N ARG A 183 10.38 -5.41 -1.74
CA ARG A 183 9.55 -5.78 -0.59
C ARG A 183 9.02 -7.22 -0.69
N ILE A 184 9.47 -8.01 -1.66
CA ILE A 184 9.07 -9.41 -1.84
C ILE A 184 10.16 -10.34 -1.26
N ARG A 185 9.78 -11.22 -0.35
CA ARG A 185 10.61 -12.30 0.21
C ARG A 185 10.44 -13.57 -0.63
N LYS A 186 11.55 -14.18 -1.07
CA LYS A 186 11.58 -15.48 -1.76
C LYS A 186 12.52 -16.43 -1.03
N GLY A 187 12.01 -17.57 -0.51
CA GLY A 187 12.81 -18.69 0.01
C GLY A 187 13.73 -18.38 1.21
N ASN A 188 13.62 -19.17 2.29
CA ASN A 188 14.52 -19.24 3.46
C ASN A 188 15.26 -17.93 3.84
N GLY A 189 14.49 -16.94 4.30
CA GLY A 189 14.92 -16.07 5.40
C GLY A 189 15.99 -15.00 5.11
N GLN A 190 16.25 -14.64 3.85
CA GLN A 190 16.99 -13.40 3.58
C GLN A 190 16.01 -12.25 3.37
N PRO A 191 16.06 -11.18 4.19
CA PRO A 191 15.24 -10.01 3.95
C PRO A 191 15.63 -9.44 2.57
N GLY A 192 14.61 -9.14 1.76
CA GLY A 192 14.77 -8.16 0.69
C GLY A 192 15.38 -6.92 1.33
N LYS A 193 16.39 -6.30 0.68
CA LYS A 193 17.09 -5.14 1.24
C LYS A 193 16.06 -4.18 1.82
N ALA A 194 16.15 -3.91 3.13
CA ALA A 194 15.25 -2.98 3.80
C ALA A 194 15.23 -1.69 2.97
N ALA A 195 14.13 -1.46 2.27
CA ALA A 195 13.85 -0.15 1.73
C ALA A 195 13.65 0.71 2.98
N GLY A 196 14.70 1.44 3.38
CA GLY A 196 14.54 2.54 4.32
C GLY A 196 13.36 3.38 3.83
N LYS A 197 12.57 3.92 4.77
CA LYS A 197 11.47 4.83 4.47
C LYS A 197 11.90 5.73 3.31
N VAL A 198 11.24 5.60 2.16
CA VAL A 198 11.31 6.67 1.18
C VAL A 198 10.57 7.79 1.88
N ASP A 199 11.32 8.66 2.54
CA ASP A 199 10.77 9.85 3.17
C ASP A 199 10.33 10.79 2.05
N THR A 200 9.12 10.54 1.53
CA THR A 200 8.44 11.41 0.57
C THR A 200 7.79 12.61 1.28
N ARG A 201 7.76 12.64 2.62
CA ARG A 201 7.13 13.72 3.41
C ARG A 201 7.97 15.00 3.50
N MET A 202 9.24 14.99 3.07
CA MET A 202 10.12 16.17 3.12
C MET A 202 10.04 17.14 1.92
N ARG A 203 9.15 16.96 0.92
CA ARG A 203 9.17 17.82 -0.29
C ARG A 203 8.07 18.89 -0.41
N TYR A 204 7.13 18.97 0.54
CA TYR A 204 6.07 20.00 0.50
C TYR A 204 6.27 21.17 1.48
N ALA A 205 7.28 21.12 2.37
CA ALA A 205 7.56 22.22 3.30
C ALA A 205 8.47 23.34 2.73
N GLU A 206 9.06 23.16 1.55
CA GLU A 206 10.04 24.12 0.99
C GLU A 206 9.51 24.98 -0.19
N ARG A 207 8.21 24.89 -0.53
CA ARG A 207 7.61 25.70 -1.62
C ARG A 207 6.74 26.88 -1.18
N GLU A 208 6.50 27.07 0.11
CA GLU A 208 5.76 28.22 0.67
C GLU A 208 6.70 29.35 1.18
N GLY A 209 7.92 29.44 0.65
CA GLY A 209 8.93 30.36 1.17
C GLY A 209 9.88 30.94 0.13
N LYS A 210 9.37 31.52 -0.96
CA LYS A 210 10.05 32.59 -1.74
C LYS A 210 9.04 33.51 -2.42
#